data_AF-K1SMZ1-F1
#
_entry.id   AF-K1SMZ1-F1
#
_cell.length_a   1.000
_cell.length_b   1.000
_cell.length_c   1.000
_cell.angle_alpha   90.00
_cell.angle_beta   90.00
_cell.angle_gamma   90.00
#
_symmetry.space_group_name_H-M   'P 1'
#
loop_
_entity.id
_entity.type
_entity.pdbx_description
1 polymer ?
#
loop_
_entity_poly.entity_id
_entity_poly.type
_entity_poly.pdbx_seq_one_letter_code
_entity_poly.pdbx_strand_id
1 'polypeptide(L)'
;MGRITINGTQAGFSCKKEVSLALWDVKTNRAKGKSEEARTLNQELDNIKAQITRHYQYICDHDSFVTAKKVYNRYVGFSEECHTLMNLFREQLEPYKKKIGIEKAESTYCGLVADYKSLLLFMKSKKNAEDIVIEELEKSFIEDYYNWMLGTCALANSTVFGRVNTLKWLMYIAQEKGWIRVHPFASFECMPEYKRRSFLSEEELQRIIHIEPRYKRQRAMRDMFLFMCFTGLSYVDLKAITYDNIHTDSDGG
;
A
#
# COMPACT_ATOMS: atom_id res chain seq x y z
N MET A 1 7.31 38.68 5.77
CA MET A 1 6.97 37.70 4.71
C MET A 1 8.25 37.39 3.95
N GLY A 2 8.60 36.11 3.78
CA GLY A 2 9.77 35.64 3.05
C GLY A 2 9.42 35.22 1.62
N ARG A 3 10.39 35.29 0.71
CA ARG A 3 10.24 34.86 -0.69
C ARG A 3 11.50 34.12 -1.16
N ILE A 4 11.32 32.93 -1.69
CA ILE A 4 12.35 32.13 -2.37
C ILE A 4 12.17 32.33 -3.87
N THR A 5 13.26 32.58 -4.61
CA THR A 5 13.25 32.74 -6.07
C THR A 5 14.39 31.94 -6.68
N ILE A 6 14.06 31.01 -7.59
CA ILE A 6 15.03 30.11 -8.24
C ILE A 6 14.60 29.93 -9.70
N ASN A 7 15.48 30.25 -10.65
CA ASN A 7 15.25 30.04 -12.10
C ASN A 7 13.87 30.51 -12.60
N GLY A 8 13.43 31.69 -12.15
CA GLY A 8 12.12 32.25 -12.50
C GLY A 8 10.92 31.71 -11.72
N THR A 9 11.08 30.63 -10.95
CA THR A 9 10.05 30.11 -10.03
C THR A 9 10.11 30.83 -8.68
N GLN A 10 8.96 31.03 -8.04
CA GLN A 10 8.85 31.73 -6.75
C GLN A 10 8.01 30.95 -5.74
N ALA A 11 8.39 31.02 -4.46
CA ALA A 11 7.61 30.52 -3.32
C ALA A 11 7.61 31.56 -2.19
N GLY A 12 6.42 32.03 -1.79
CA GLY A 12 6.23 32.97 -0.69
C GLY A 12 5.87 32.25 0.61
N PHE A 13 6.33 32.76 1.75
CA PHE A 13 6.05 32.17 3.07
C PHE A 13 6.05 33.21 4.20
N SER A 14 5.51 32.83 5.36
CA SER A 14 5.60 33.64 6.57
C SER A 14 6.72 33.13 7.49
N CYS A 15 7.57 34.03 7.98
CA CYS A 15 8.58 33.70 8.98
C CYS A 15 7.99 33.55 10.39
N LYS A 16 6.69 33.84 10.58
CA LYS A 16 6.00 33.83 11.88
C LYS A 16 6.68 34.69 12.96
N LYS A 17 7.27 35.81 12.54
CA LYS A 17 7.89 36.81 13.41
C LYS A 17 7.17 38.13 13.26
N GLU A 18 7.03 38.83 14.37
CA GLU A 18 6.40 40.14 14.47
C GLU A 18 7.40 41.16 14.99
N VAL A 19 7.28 42.40 14.52
CA VAL A 19 8.13 43.51 14.94
C VAL A 19 7.38 44.81 14.74
N SER A 20 7.65 45.79 15.60
CA SER A 20 7.11 47.14 15.42
C SER A 20 7.57 47.73 14.08
N LEU A 21 6.64 48.39 13.36
CA LEU A 21 6.95 49.11 12.12
C LEU A 21 8.04 50.17 12.31
N ALA A 22 8.11 50.76 13.50
CA ALA A 22 9.14 51.74 13.84
C ALA A 22 10.54 51.14 13.90
N LEU A 23 10.68 49.82 14.05
CA LEU A 23 11.94 49.08 14.13
C LEU A 23 12.25 48.29 12.85
N TRP A 24 11.37 48.26 11.86
CA TRP A 24 11.61 47.58 10.60
C TRP A 24 12.24 48.51 9.56
N ASP A 25 13.24 48.02 8.83
CA ASP A 25 13.80 48.67 7.65
C ASP A 25 13.44 47.89 6.39
N VAL A 26 12.59 48.50 5.56
CA VAL A 26 12.08 47.93 4.31
C VAL A 26 13.19 47.76 3.27
N LYS A 27 14.21 48.63 3.25
CA LYS A 27 15.29 48.54 2.25
C LYS A 27 16.18 47.33 2.50
N THR A 28 16.51 47.08 3.77
CA THR A 28 17.38 45.98 4.16
C THR A 28 16.63 44.69 4.49
N ASN A 29 15.29 44.75 4.64
CA ASN A 29 14.46 43.66 5.16
C ASN A 29 14.97 43.13 6.50
N ARG A 30 15.35 44.05 7.39
CA ARG A 30 15.92 43.76 8.72
C ARG A 30 15.37 44.71 9.78
N ALA A 31 15.52 44.33 11.04
CA ALA A 31 15.28 45.24 12.15
C ALA A 31 16.43 46.26 12.26
N LYS A 32 16.11 47.55 12.38
CA LYS A 32 17.07 48.64 12.59
C LYS A 32 17.31 48.91 14.08
N GLY A 33 18.51 49.40 14.38
CA GLY A 33 18.94 49.72 15.75
C GLY A 33 19.75 48.61 16.41
N LYS A 34 20.07 48.82 17.69
CA LYS A 34 20.90 47.91 18.50
C LYS A 34 20.15 47.30 19.69
N SER A 35 18.81 47.41 19.71
CA SER A 35 18.00 46.80 20.77
C SER A 35 18.11 45.28 20.73
N GLU A 36 17.88 44.64 21.87
CA GLU A 36 17.94 43.17 21.97
C GLU A 36 16.89 42.50 21.08
N GLU A 37 15.69 43.10 20.97
CA GLU A 37 14.64 42.69 20.04
C GLU A 37 15.12 42.71 18.58
N ALA A 38 15.78 43.81 18.16
CA ALA A 38 16.30 43.94 16.80
C ALA A 38 17.42 42.92 16.51
N ARG A 39 18.30 42.66 17.48
CA ARG A 39 19.37 41.66 17.36
C ARG A 39 18.80 40.24 17.26
N THR A 40 17.85 39.91 18.12
CA THR A 40 17.21 38.58 18.18
C THR A 40 16.47 38.29 16.87
N LEU A 41 15.63 39.22 16.41
CA LEU A 41 14.89 39.05 15.17
C LEU A 41 15.83 38.88 13.97
N ASN A 42 16.88 39.70 13.88
CA ASN A 42 17.86 39.61 12.82
C ASN A 42 18.60 38.27 12.81
N GLN A 43 18.98 37.75 14.00
CA GLN A 43 19.61 36.43 14.12
C GLN A 43 18.67 35.30 13.67
N GLU A 44 17.39 35.38 14.00
CA GLU A 44 16.40 34.40 13.55
C GLU A 44 16.19 34.44 12.04
N LEU A 45 16.15 35.63 11.44
CA LEU A 45 16.07 35.79 9.98
C LEU A 45 17.31 35.21 9.29
N ASP A 46 18.49 35.40 9.86
CA ASP A 46 19.74 34.82 9.35
C ASP A 46 19.72 33.28 9.44
N ASN A 47 19.21 32.73 10.55
CA ASN A 47 19.04 31.28 10.71
C ASN A 47 18.07 30.69 9.67
N ILE A 48 16.93 31.34 9.43
CA ILE A 48 15.97 30.93 8.39
C ILE A 48 16.64 30.92 7.01
N LYS A 49 17.38 31.99 6.69
CA LYS A 49 18.11 32.08 5.42
C LYS A 49 19.13 30.96 5.29
N ALA A 50 19.92 30.69 6.33
CA ALA A 50 20.91 29.62 6.34
C ALA A 50 20.28 28.23 6.14
N GLN A 51 19.14 27.93 6.76
CA GLN A 51 18.43 26.67 6.57
C GLN A 51 17.95 26.51 5.12
N ILE A 52 17.31 27.54 4.55
CA ILE A 52 16.85 27.53 3.16
C ILE A 52 18.03 27.30 2.19
N THR A 53 19.17 27.97 2.43
CA THR A 53 20.38 27.79 1.62
C THR A 53 20.91 26.35 1.71
N ARG A 54 20.89 25.72 2.89
CA ARG A 54 21.28 24.30 3.03
C ARG A 54 20.36 23.36 2.24
N HIS A 55 19.05 23.59 2.28
CA HIS A 55 18.10 22.78 1.51
C HIS A 55 18.27 22.97 0.00
N TYR A 56 18.54 24.20 -0.44
CA TYR A 56 18.90 24.48 -1.83
C TYR A 56 20.13 23.69 -2.28
N GLN A 57 21.23 23.77 -1.52
CA GLN A 57 22.47 23.07 -1.86
C GLN A 57 22.26 21.55 -1.92
N TYR A 58 21.54 20.99 -0.94
CA TYR A 58 21.20 19.57 -0.94
C TYR A 58 20.48 19.16 -2.23
N ILE A 59 19.48 19.93 -2.67
CA ILE A 59 18.72 19.61 -3.88
C ILE A 59 19.61 19.75 -5.13
N CYS A 60 20.50 20.74 -5.19
CA CYS A 60 21.47 20.86 -6.27
C CYS A 60 22.41 19.65 -6.36
N ASP A 61 22.77 19.05 -5.23
CA ASP A 61 23.72 17.94 -5.17
C ASP A 61 23.06 16.58 -5.50
N HIS A 62 21.73 16.45 -5.33
CA HIS A 62 21.02 15.16 -5.40
C HIS A 62 19.96 15.06 -6.51
N ASP A 63 19.40 16.18 -6.98
CA ASP A 63 18.29 16.20 -7.92
C ASP A 63 18.69 16.80 -9.27
N SER A 64 18.05 16.33 -10.34
CA SER A 64 18.31 16.81 -11.71
C SER A 64 17.85 18.25 -11.98
N PHE A 65 16.94 18.80 -11.16
CA PHE A 65 16.43 20.16 -11.32
C PHE A 65 15.94 20.76 -9.99
N VAL A 66 16.12 22.08 -9.84
CA VAL A 66 15.79 22.82 -8.61
C VAL A 66 14.70 23.85 -8.89
N THR A 67 13.66 23.88 -8.05
CA THR A 67 12.60 24.90 -8.08
C THR A 67 12.39 25.54 -6.70
N ALA A 68 11.86 26.76 -6.67
CA ALA A 68 11.57 27.46 -5.41
C ALA A 68 10.59 26.70 -4.51
N LYS A 69 9.61 25.98 -5.11
CA LYS A 69 8.65 25.16 -4.37
C LYS A 69 9.31 23.94 -3.74
N LYS A 70 10.24 23.26 -4.43
CA LYS A 70 10.99 22.13 -3.87
C LYS A 70 11.80 22.52 -2.63
N VAL A 71 12.55 23.63 -2.74
CA VAL A 71 13.33 24.15 -1.61
C VAL A 71 12.42 24.57 -0.45
N TYR A 72 11.30 25.24 -0.74
CA TYR A 72 10.32 25.64 0.26
C TYR A 72 9.71 24.44 0.99
N ASN A 73 9.24 23.44 0.24
CA ASN A 73 8.65 22.23 0.80
C ASN A 73 9.64 21.57 1.77
N ARG A 74 10.88 21.35 1.32
CA ARG A 74 11.94 20.75 2.13
C ARG A 74 12.25 21.57 3.40
N TYR A 75 12.25 22.91 3.31
CA TYR A 75 12.45 23.81 4.44
C TYR A 75 11.33 23.75 5.49
N VAL A 76 10.06 23.67 5.05
CA VAL A 76 8.92 23.57 5.96
C VAL A 76 8.74 22.16 6.53
N GLY A 77 9.52 21.19 6.05
CA GLY A 77 9.39 19.78 6.42
C GLY A 77 8.29 19.06 5.62
N PHE A 78 7.78 19.67 4.55
CA PHE A 78 7.06 18.92 3.52
C PHE A 78 8.11 18.19 2.67
N SER A 79 8.28 16.88 2.90
CA SER A 79 8.96 16.05 1.90
C SER A 79 8.24 16.19 0.56
N GLU A 80 8.99 16.09 -0.53
CA GLU A 80 8.39 15.94 -1.85
C GLU A 80 7.51 14.68 -1.81
N GLU A 81 6.19 14.88 -1.82
CA GLU A 81 5.15 13.85 -1.72
C GLU A 81 5.16 13.06 -0.39
N CYS A 82 4.27 13.42 0.55
CA CYS A 82 3.93 12.50 1.65
C CYS A 82 3.35 11.22 1.03
N HIS A 83 4.16 10.18 0.94
CA HIS A 83 3.72 8.86 0.50
C HIS A 83 2.97 8.18 1.63
N THR A 84 1.69 7.89 1.38
CA THR A 84 0.81 7.30 2.37
C THR A 84 0.44 5.87 1.99
N LEU A 85 0.16 5.06 3.01
CA LEU A 85 -0.11 3.64 2.85
C LEU A 85 -1.36 3.40 1.98
N MET A 86 -2.44 4.14 2.21
CA MET A 86 -3.69 3.95 1.47
C MET A 86 -3.58 4.44 0.03
N ASN A 87 -2.82 5.50 -0.23
CA ASN A 87 -2.54 5.94 -1.60
C ASN A 87 -1.69 4.91 -2.35
N LEU A 88 -0.64 4.37 -1.73
CA LEU A 88 0.15 3.30 -2.34
C LEU A 88 -0.72 2.09 -2.69
N PHE A 89 -1.59 1.68 -1.79
CA PHE A 89 -2.50 0.55 -2.05
C PHE A 89 -3.43 0.87 -3.24
N ARG A 90 -4.00 2.08 -3.31
CA ARG A 90 -4.83 2.51 -4.44
C ARG A 90 -4.07 2.51 -5.76
N GLU A 91 -2.82 2.99 -5.75
CA GLU A 91 -1.93 2.96 -6.92
C GLU A 91 -1.67 1.54 -7.44
N GLN A 92 -1.72 0.53 -6.57
CA GLN A 92 -1.60 -0.86 -7.01
C GLN A 92 -2.92 -1.43 -7.55
N LEU A 93 -4.07 -1.01 -7.01
CA LEU A 93 -5.38 -1.51 -7.43
C LEU A 93 -5.78 -1.06 -8.85
N GLU A 94 -5.53 0.20 -9.21
CA GLU A 94 -5.90 0.78 -10.51
C GLU A 94 -5.30 0.04 -11.73
N PRO A 95 -3.97 -0.16 -11.82
CA PRO A 95 -3.37 -0.90 -12.93
C PRO A 95 -3.76 -2.37 -12.90
N TYR A 96 -3.92 -2.97 -11.71
CA TYR A 96 -4.37 -4.35 -11.57
C TYR A 96 -5.75 -4.55 -12.21
N LYS A 97 -6.69 -3.63 -11.94
CA LYS A 97 -8.06 -3.67 -12.48
C LYS A 97 -8.07 -3.63 -14.01
N LYS A 98 -7.23 -2.78 -14.62
CA LYS A 98 -7.12 -2.64 -16.09
C LYS A 98 -6.61 -3.91 -16.79
N LYS A 99 -5.94 -4.78 -16.04
CA LYS A 99 -5.32 -6.01 -16.55
C LYS A 99 -6.18 -7.27 -16.33
N ILE A 100 -7.36 -7.12 -15.74
CA ILE A 100 -8.34 -8.21 -15.58
C ILE A 100 -8.83 -8.67 -16.95
N GLY A 101 -8.84 -9.98 -17.19
CA GLY A 101 -9.22 -10.56 -18.48
C GLY A 101 -8.11 -10.56 -19.54
N ILE A 102 -6.93 -10.01 -19.21
CA ILE A 102 -5.72 -10.07 -20.04
C ILE A 102 -4.69 -10.97 -19.37
N GLU A 103 -4.21 -10.57 -18.18
CA GLU A 103 -3.15 -11.27 -17.45
C GLU A 103 -3.45 -11.46 -15.96
N LYS A 104 -4.45 -10.74 -15.42
CA LYS A 104 -4.81 -10.81 -14.00
C LYS A 104 -6.16 -11.47 -13.78
N ALA A 105 -6.26 -12.25 -12.71
CA ALA A 105 -7.50 -12.85 -12.25
C ALA A 105 -8.37 -11.82 -11.49
N GLU A 106 -9.66 -11.80 -11.79
CA GLU A 106 -10.66 -10.95 -11.13
C GLU A 106 -10.79 -11.29 -9.63
N SER A 107 -10.72 -12.58 -9.28
CA SER A 107 -10.81 -13.05 -7.89
C SER A 107 -9.73 -12.44 -7.00
N THR A 108 -8.50 -12.33 -7.50
CA THR A 108 -7.39 -11.68 -6.77
C THR A 108 -7.64 -10.18 -6.57
N TYR A 109 -8.17 -9.48 -7.58
CA TYR A 109 -8.55 -8.08 -7.45
C TYR A 109 -9.60 -7.87 -6.36
N CYS A 110 -10.64 -8.70 -6.34
CA CYS A 110 -11.67 -8.68 -5.29
C CYS A 110 -11.07 -8.89 -3.89
N GLY A 111 -10.09 -9.79 -3.77
CA GLY A 111 -9.32 -10.00 -2.54
C GLY A 111 -8.57 -8.73 -2.10
N LEU A 112 -7.80 -8.12 -3.01
CA LEU A 112 -7.06 -6.88 -2.73
C LEU A 112 -7.99 -5.71 -2.32
N VAL A 113 -9.16 -5.58 -2.97
CA VAL A 113 -10.16 -4.58 -2.59
C VAL A 113 -10.72 -4.85 -1.18
N ALA A 114 -10.95 -6.12 -0.82
CA ALA A 114 -11.38 -6.48 0.53
C ALA A 114 -10.30 -6.16 1.58
N ASP A 115 -9.03 -6.37 1.24
CA ASP A 115 -7.89 -6.06 2.10
C ASP A 115 -7.73 -4.54 2.29
N TYR A 116 -7.88 -3.75 1.23
CA TYR A 116 -7.92 -2.28 1.30
C TYR A 116 -9.03 -1.79 2.24
N LYS A 117 -10.25 -2.33 2.10
CA LYS A 117 -11.38 -1.96 2.96
C LYS A 117 -11.16 -2.35 4.42
N SER A 118 -10.56 -3.52 4.65
CA SER A 118 -10.19 -3.97 6.00
C SER A 118 -9.19 -3.03 6.67
N LEU A 119 -8.14 -2.66 5.93
CA LEU A 119 -7.12 -1.74 6.43
C LEU A 119 -7.72 -0.36 6.74
N LEU A 120 -8.58 0.16 5.86
CA LEU A 120 -9.30 1.41 6.11
C LEU A 120 -10.17 1.33 7.38
N LEU A 121 -10.86 0.21 7.59
CA LEU A 121 -11.70 0.00 8.76
C LEU A 121 -10.87 -0.07 10.06
N PHE A 122 -9.71 -0.74 10.02
CA PHE A 122 -8.76 -0.74 11.13
C PHE A 122 -8.29 0.67 11.47
N MET A 123 -7.86 1.44 10.46
CA MET A 123 -7.38 2.82 10.65
C MET A 123 -8.46 3.71 11.28
N LYS A 124 -9.69 3.64 10.79
CA LYS A 124 -10.82 4.39 11.35
C LYS A 124 -11.14 3.99 12.79
N SER A 125 -11.15 2.69 13.08
CA SER A 125 -11.57 2.17 14.39
C SER A 125 -10.51 2.27 15.49
N LYS A 126 -9.22 2.16 15.15
CA LYS A 126 -8.13 2.10 16.14
C LYS A 126 -7.24 3.34 16.16
N LYS A 127 -7.07 4.03 15.02
CA LYS A 127 -6.17 5.18 14.91
C LYS A 127 -6.91 6.51 14.71
N ASN A 128 -8.24 6.49 14.58
CA ASN A 128 -9.08 7.66 14.25
C ASN A 128 -8.54 8.44 13.03
N ALA A 129 -8.01 7.70 12.06
CA ALA A 129 -7.40 8.23 10.85
C ALA A 129 -7.89 7.43 9.63
N GLU A 130 -7.80 8.02 8.44
CA GLU A 130 -8.14 7.33 7.20
C GLU A 130 -6.91 6.89 6.40
N ASP A 131 -5.73 7.36 6.79
CA ASP A 131 -4.45 7.07 6.13
C ASP A 131 -3.30 7.25 7.13
N ILE A 132 -2.10 6.82 6.74
CA ILE A 132 -0.87 6.94 7.51
C ILE A 132 0.33 7.12 6.59
N VAL A 133 1.29 7.95 7.01
CA VAL A 133 2.53 8.16 6.28
C VAL A 133 3.38 6.91 6.37
N ILE A 134 3.94 6.46 5.24
CA ILE A 134 4.70 5.21 5.19
C ILE A 134 5.95 5.28 6.08
N GLU A 135 6.58 6.44 6.19
CA GLU A 135 7.76 6.67 7.06
C GLU A 135 7.45 6.53 8.57
N GLU A 136 6.19 6.67 8.98
CA GLU A 136 5.73 6.52 10.37
C GLU A 136 5.37 5.07 10.72
N LEU A 137 5.44 4.14 9.75
CA LEU A 137 5.09 2.75 10.00
C LEU A 137 6.21 2.04 10.76
N GLU A 138 5.86 1.55 11.94
CA GLU A 138 6.70 0.70 12.77
C GLU A 138 6.12 -0.71 12.87
N LYS A 139 6.92 -1.67 13.37
CA LYS A 139 6.46 -3.06 13.60
C LYS A 139 5.16 -3.14 14.42
N SER A 140 4.98 -2.25 15.39
CA SER A 140 3.77 -2.14 16.22
C SER A 140 2.49 -1.99 15.39
N PHE A 141 2.55 -1.34 14.24
CA PHE A 141 1.40 -1.16 13.36
C PHE A 141 0.85 -2.50 12.84
N ILE A 142 1.73 -3.38 12.35
CA ILE A 142 1.29 -4.67 11.81
C ILE A 142 0.85 -5.62 12.92
N GLU A 143 1.45 -5.51 14.11
CA GLU A 143 1.04 -6.25 15.31
C GLU A 143 -0.36 -5.82 15.77
N ASP A 144 -0.63 -4.52 15.84
CA ASP A 144 -1.95 -3.96 16.16
C ASP A 144 -3.00 -4.43 15.15
N TYR A 145 -2.67 -4.38 13.85
CA TYR A 145 -3.59 -4.80 12.79
C TYR A 145 -3.87 -6.30 12.84
N TYR A 146 -2.85 -7.13 13.07
CA TYR A 146 -2.97 -8.57 13.28
C TYR A 146 -3.89 -8.91 14.45
N ASN A 147 -3.65 -8.30 15.61
CA ASN A 147 -4.44 -8.53 16.82
C ASN A 147 -5.88 -8.04 16.67
N TRP A 148 -6.09 -6.91 15.99
CA TRP A 148 -7.43 -6.41 15.69
C TRP A 148 -8.22 -7.35 14.78
N MET A 149 -7.59 -7.90 13.73
CA MET A 149 -8.24 -8.85 12.82
C MET A 149 -8.67 -10.14 13.53
N LEU A 150 -7.82 -10.67 14.42
CA LEU A 150 -8.15 -11.88 15.18
C LEU A 150 -9.17 -11.62 16.29
N GLY A 151 -8.98 -10.57 17.08
CA GLY A 151 -9.80 -10.31 18.27
C GLY A 151 -11.11 -9.60 17.95
N THR A 152 -11.06 -8.51 17.18
CA THR A 152 -12.25 -7.66 16.92
C THR A 152 -13.06 -8.16 15.74
N CYS A 153 -12.39 -8.56 14.65
CA CYS A 153 -13.09 -9.05 13.46
C CYS A 153 -13.35 -10.55 13.47
N ALA A 154 -12.80 -11.29 14.45
CA ALA A 154 -12.93 -12.75 14.57
C ALA A 154 -12.60 -13.50 13.26
N LEU A 155 -11.59 -13.02 12.52
CA LEU A 155 -11.21 -13.63 11.25
C LEU A 155 -10.41 -14.91 11.46
N ALA A 156 -10.53 -15.84 10.51
CA ALA A 156 -9.70 -17.03 10.47
C ALA A 156 -8.22 -16.68 10.26
N ASN A 157 -7.32 -17.42 10.91
CA ASN A 157 -5.86 -17.22 10.81
C ASN A 157 -5.36 -17.21 9.35
N SER A 158 -5.92 -18.04 8.47
CA SER A 158 -5.57 -18.05 7.04
C SER A 158 -5.87 -16.73 6.34
N THR A 159 -6.98 -16.08 6.69
CA THR A 159 -7.38 -14.77 6.13
C THR A 159 -6.47 -13.66 6.65
N VAL A 160 -6.18 -13.70 7.96
CA VAL A 160 -5.27 -12.76 8.61
C VAL A 160 -3.86 -12.85 8.01
N PHE A 161 -3.36 -14.07 7.82
CA PHE A 161 -2.07 -14.33 7.16
C PHE A 161 -2.02 -13.73 5.75
N GLY A 162 -3.08 -13.93 4.94
CA GLY A 162 -3.18 -13.32 3.62
C GLY A 162 -3.07 -11.79 3.67
N ARG A 163 -3.83 -11.15 4.57
CA ARG A 163 -3.83 -9.69 4.76
C ARG A 163 -2.49 -9.13 5.24
N VAL A 164 -1.81 -9.83 6.14
CA VAL A 164 -0.45 -9.49 6.59
C VAL A 164 0.51 -9.51 5.40
N ASN A 165 0.44 -10.54 4.56
CA ASN A 165 1.30 -10.64 3.38
C ASN A 165 1.00 -9.57 2.34
N THR A 166 -0.28 -9.22 2.13
CA THR A 166 -0.65 -8.06 1.30
C THR A 166 0.01 -6.77 1.81
N LEU A 167 -0.01 -6.54 3.12
CA LEU A 167 0.60 -5.35 3.72
C LEU A 167 2.13 -5.36 3.61
N LYS A 168 2.79 -6.52 3.81
CA LYS A 168 4.23 -6.67 3.57
C LYS A 168 4.60 -6.40 2.11
N TRP A 169 3.82 -6.92 1.16
CA TRP A 169 4.02 -6.68 -0.26
C TRP A 169 4.01 -5.17 -0.60
N LEU A 170 3.09 -4.39 -0.02
CA LEU A 170 3.09 -2.93 -0.20
C LEU A 170 4.37 -2.28 0.33
N MET A 171 4.92 -2.75 1.45
CA MET A 171 6.18 -2.23 1.98
C MET A 171 7.40 -2.61 1.12
N TYR A 172 7.41 -3.78 0.49
CA TYR A 172 8.42 -4.10 -0.53
C TYR A 172 8.33 -3.13 -1.71
N ILE A 173 7.13 -2.81 -2.20
CA ILE A 173 6.97 -1.80 -3.27
C ILE A 173 7.48 -0.42 -2.81
N ALA A 174 7.16 0.00 -1.58
CA ALA A 174 7.67 1.26 -1.04
C ALA A 174 9.21 1.28 -0.97
N GLN A 175 9.83 0.15 -0.65
CA GLN A 175 11.29 -0.01 -0.65
C GLN A 175 11.87 0.04 -2.06
N GLU A 176 11.26 -0.64 -3.03
CA GLU A 176 11.66 -0.60 -4.45
C GLU A 176 11.57 0.82 -5.03
N LYS A 177 10.56 1.59 -4.62
CA LYS A 177 10.42 3.01 -4.97
C LYS A 177 11.38 3.96 -4.22
N GLY A 178 12.13 3.45 -3.25
CA GLY A 178 13.08 4.24 -2.45
C GLY A 178 12.44 5.12 -1.37
N TRP A 179 11.15 4.92 -1.07
CA TRP A 179 10.42 5.70 -0.04
C TRP A 179 10.82 5.32 1.37
N ILE A 180 11.22 4.06 1.57
CA ILE A 180 11.77 3.55 2.83
C ILE A 180 13.07 2.80 2.56
N ARG A 181 14.01 2.90 3.50
CA ARG A 181 15.27 2.16 3.43
C ARG A 181 15.14 0.75 3.97
N VAL A 182 14.36 0.60 5.04
CA VAL A 182 14.19 -0.65 5.79
C VAL A 182 12.70 -0.99 5.83
N HIS A 183 12.36 -2.24 5.51
CA HIS A 183 10.99 -2.73 5.55
C HIS A 183 10.50 -2.85 7.02
N PRO A 184 9.49 -2.07 7.47
CA PRO A 184 9.13 -1.97 8.88
C PRO A 184 8.54 -3.26 9.47
N PHE A 185 7.95 -4.11 8.63
CA PHE A 185 7.33 -5.37 9.06
C PHE A 185 8.17 -6.62 8.76
N ALA A 186 9.46 -6.48 8.41
CA ALA A 186 10.28 -7.62 7.98
C ALA A 186 10.41 -8.69 9.08
N SER A 187 10.53 -8.26 10.34
CA SER A 187 10.67 -9.13 11.51
C SER A 187 9.34 -9.59 12.14
N PHE A 188 8.20 -9.21 11.55
CA PHE A 188 6.90 -9.70 12.01
C PHE A 188 6.60 -11.04 11.35
N GLU A 189 6.29 -12.06 12.15
CA GLU A 189 5.99 -13.40 11.66
C GLU A 189 4.59 -13.83 12.08
N CYS A 190 3.85 -14.44 11.16
CA CYS A 190 2.61 -15.14 11.46
C CYS A 190 2.52 -16.37 10.54
N MET A 191 1.95 -17.46 11.05
CA MET A 191 1.86 -18.71 10.29
C MET A 191 0.45 -18.91 9.74
N PRO A 192 0.33 -19.42 8.50
CA PRO A 192 -0.96 -19.84 7.98
C PRO A 192 -1.46 -21.04 8.76
N GLU A 193 -2.71 -21.01 9.19
CA GLU A 193 -3.38 -22.20 9.70
C GLU A 193 -4.01 -22.95 8.53
N TYR A 194 -3.39 -24.08 8.16
CA TYR A 194 -3.95 -24.96 7.14
C TYR A 194 -4.92 -25.93 7.80
N LYS A 195 -6.21 -25.78 7.50
CA LYS A 195 -7.18 -26.84 7.80
C LYS A 195 -6.79 -28.09 7.03
N ARG A 196 -6.69 -29.22 7.72
CA ARG A 196 -6.55 -30.53 7.05
C ARG A 196 -7.73 -30.71 6.10
N ARG A 197 -7.43 -30.80 4.82
CA ARG A 197 -8.44 -31.16 3.82
C ARG A 197 -8.62 -32.67 3.92
N SER A 198 -9.86 -33.11 4.11
CA SER A 198 -10.19 -34.52 3.90
C SER A 198 -10.00 -34.86 2.43
N PHE A 199 -9.56 -36.08 2.16
CA PHE A 199 -9.48 -36.66 0.83
C PHE A 199 -10.34 -37.93 0.82
N LEU A 200 -10.75 -38.36 -0.37
CA LEU A 200 -11.45 -39.63 -0.51
C LEU A 200 -10.45 -40.78 -0.55
N SER A 201 -10.74 -41.83 0.21
CA SER A 201 -10.06 -43.12 0.00
C SER A 201 -10.51 -43.76 -1.32
N GLU A 202 -9.76 -44.75 -1.80
CA GLU A 202 -10.15 -45.51 -2.99
C GLU A 202 -11.52 -46.18 -2.78
N GLU A 203 -11.76 -46.74 -1.59
CA GLU A 203 -13.05 -47.36 -1.26
C GLU A 203 -14.20 -46.35 -1.24
N GLU A 204 -13.94 -45.11 -0.81
CA GLU A 204 -14.91 -44.01 -0.85
C GLU A 204 -15.22 -43.60 -2.29
N LEU A 205 -14.20 -43.51 -3.14
CA LEU A 205 -14.36 -43.20 -4.56
C LEU A 205 -15.16 -44.30 -5.26
N GLN A 206 -14.84 -45.56 -5.01
CA GLN A 206 -15.58 -46.71 -5.55
C GLN A 206 -17.06 -46.68 -5.13
N ARG A 207 -17.38 -46.30 -3.89
CA ARG A 207 -18.78 -46.12 -3.48
C ARG A 207 -19.49 -45.03 -4.27
N ILE A 208 -18.81 -43.93 -4.59
CA ILE A 208 -19.37 -42.84 -5.42
C ILE A 208 -19.55 -43.28 -6.87
N ILE A 209 -18.68 -44.12 -7.42
CA ILE A 209 -18.84 -44.68 -8.78
C ILE A 209 -20.12 -45.49 -8.88
N HIS A 210 -20.36 -46.38 -7.92
CA HIS A 210 -21.47 -47.34 -7.94
C HIS A 210 -22.79 -46.80 -7.37
N ILE A 211 -22.80 -45.60 -6.79
CA ILE A 211 -24.04 -45.00 -6.30
C ILE A 211 -24.98 -44.73 -7.48
N GLU A 212 -26.27 -45.01 -7.33
CA GLU A 212 -27.29 -44.71 -8.34
C GLU A 212 -28.22 -43.58 -7.86
N PRO A 213 -27.90 -42.30 -8.15
CA PRO A 213 -28.74 -41.21 -7.72
C PRO A 213 -30.10 -41.19 -8.43
N ARG A 214 -31.17 -40.99 -7.66
CA ARG A 214 -32.55 -40.93 -8.16
C ARG A 214 -32.77 -39.77 -9.14
N TYR A 215 -32.17 -38.60 -8.85
CA TYR A 215 -32.42 -37.38 -9.61
C TYR A 215 -31.36 -37.11 -10.69
N LYS A 216 -31.80 -36.63 -11.86
CA LYS A 216 -30.91 -36.30 -13.01
C LYS A 216 -29.78 -35.33 -12.61
N ARG A 217 -30.08 -34.32 -11.79
CA ARG A 217 -29.08 -33.36 -11.31
C ARG A 217 -27.98 -34.04 -10.48
N GLN A 218 -28.34 -35.02 -9.65
CA GLN A 218 -27.37 -35.74 -8.83
C GLN A 218 -26.50 -36.67 -9.66
N ARG A 219 -27.05 -37.32 -10.70
CA ARG A 219 -26.26 -38.09 -11.67
C ARG A 219 -25.22 -37.20 -12.36
N ALA A 220 -25.65 -36.04 -12.86
CA ALA A 220 -24.72 -35.08 -13.47
C ALA A 220 -23.63 -34.61 -12.49
N MET A 221 -23.97 -34.31 -11.23
CA MET A 221 -22.98 -33.94 -10.22
C MET A 221 -21.99 -35.06 -9.92
N ARG A 222 -22.46 -36.31 -9.82
CA ARG A 222 -21.61 -37.51 -9.65
C ARG A 222 -20.66 -37.65 -10.84
N ASP A 223 -21.18 -37.61 -12.06
CA ASP A 223 -20.41 -37.84 -13.27
C ASP A 223 -19.34 -36.74 -13.47
N MET A 224 -19.71 -35.48 -13.24
CA MET A 224 -18.76 -34.34 -13.24
C MET A 224 -17.67 -34.52 -12.18
N PHE A 225 -18.04 -34.91 -10.95
CA PHE A 225 -17.09 -35.13 -9.87
C PHE A 225 -16.11 -36.26 -10.19
N LEU A 226 -16.61 -37.40 -10.68
CA LEU A 226 -15.78 -38.54 -11.07
C LEU A 226 -14.85 -38.18 -12.22
N PHE A 227 -15.35 -37.44 -13.23
CA PHE A 227 -14.52 -36.95 -14.32
C PHE A 227 -13.37 -36.08 -13.81
N MET A 228 -13.62 -35.18 -12.85
CA MET A 228 -12.55 -34.39 -12.20
C MET A 228 -11.55 -35.29 -11.46
N CYS A 229 -12.02 -36.32 -10.75
CA CYS A 229 -11.14 -37.26 -10.05
C CYS A 229 -10.21 -38.03 -11.00
N PHE A 230 -10.71 -38.47 -12.15
CA PHE A 230 -9.92 -39.26 -13.12
C PHE A 230 -9.01 -38.41 -14.00
N THR A 231 -9.40 -37.17 -14.31
CA THR A 231 -8.62 -36.28 -15.18
C THR A 231 -7.71 -35.33 -14.41
N GLY A 232 -7.93 -35.17 -13.10
CA GLY A 232 -7.25 -34.18 -12.28
C GLY A 232 -7.67 -32.73 -12.55
N LEU A 233 -8.71 -32.49 -13.37
CA LEU A 233 -9.18 -31.16 -13.70
C LEU A 233 -9.78 -30.44 -12.49
N SER A 234 -9.51 -29.13 -12.38
CA SER A 234 -10.20 -28.30 -11.40
C SER A 234 -11.65 -28.05 -11.83
N TYR A 235 -12.51 -27.66 -10.89
CA TYR A 235 -13.90 -27.31 -11.21
C TYR A 235 -13.99 -26.16 -12.23
N VAL A 236 -13.05 -25.22 -12.17
CA VAL A 236 -13.03 -24.07 -13.10
C VAL A 236 -12.69 -24.54 -14.51
N ASP A 237 -11.75 -25.47 -14.65
CA ASP A 237 -11.36 -26.03 -15.95
C ASP A 237 -12.47 -26.91 -16.52
N LEU A 238 -13.10 -27.76 -15.70
CA LEU A 238 -14.26 -28.55 -16.12
C LEU A 238 -15.40 -27.67 -16.62
N LYS A 239 -15.62 -26.50 -15.98
CA LYS A 239 -16.66 -25.57 -16.42
C LYS A 239 -16.34 -24.92 -17.76
N ALA A 240 -15.07 -24.79 -18.10
CA ALA A 240 -14.60 -24.18 -19.35
C ALA A 240 -14.47 -25.19 -20.50
N ILE A 241 -14.40 -26.51 -20.19
CA ILE A 241 -14.21 -27.55 -21.20
C ILE A 241 -15.40 -27.60 -22.17
N THR A 242 -15.09 -27.72 -23.45
CA THR A 242 -16.06 -28.00 -24.51
C THR A 242 -15.70 -29.30 -25.22
N TYR A 243 -16.63 -29.82 -26.03
CA TYR A 243 -16.34 -31.00 -26.85
C TYR A 243 -15.22 -30.76 -27.88
N ASP A 244 -14.96 -29.49 -28.24
CA ASP A 244 -13.83 -29.12 -29.10
C ASP A 244 -12.47 -29.34 -28.43
N ASN A 245 -12.44 -29.50 -27.10
CA ASN A 245 -11.22 -29.84 -26.36
C ASN A 245 -10.99 -31.35 -26.22
N ILE A 246 -11.91 -32.18 -26.73
CA ILE A 246 -11.83 -33.65 -26.65
C ILE A 246 -11.46 -34.16 -28.03
N HIS A 247 -10.24 -34.71 -28.14
CA HIS A 247 -9.74 -35.30 -29.37
C HIS A 247 -9.34 -36.74 -29.10
N THR A 248 -9.63 -37.61 -30.06
CA THR A 248 -9.11 -38.97 -30.05
C THR A 248 -7.66 -38.93 -30.47
N ASP A 249 -6.79 -39.57 -29.70
CA ASP A 249 -5.39 -39.69 -30.06
C ASP A 249 -5.19 -40.67 -31.24
N SER A 250 -3.95 -40.76 -31.74
CA SER A 250 -3.61 -41.66 -32.84
C SER A 250 -3.79 -43.15 -32.53
N ASP A 251 -3.88 -43.50 -31.24
CA ASP A 251 -4.05 -44.87 -30.75
C ASP A 251 -5.52 -45.21 -30.48
N GLY A 252 -6.44 -44.27 -30.71
CA GLY A 252 -7.89 -44.47 -30.58
C GLY A 252 -8.45 -44.23 -29.17
N GLY A 253 -7.65 -43.63 -28.27
CA GLY A 253 -8.06 -43.20 -26.93
C GLY A 253 -8.73 -41.84 -26.91
#